data_AF-A0A4S0UPZ2-F1
#
_entry.id   AF-A0A4S0UPZ2-F1
#
_cell.length_a   1.000
_cell.length_b   1.000
_cell.length_c   1.000
_cell.angle_alpha   90.00
_cell.angle_beta   90.00
_cell.angle_gamma   90.00
#
_symmetry.space_group_name_H-M   'P 1'
#
loop_
_entity.id
_entity.type
_entity.pdbx_description
1 polymer ?
#
loop_
_entity_poly.entity_id
_entity_poly.type
_entity_poly.pdbx_seq_one_letter_code
_entity_poly.pdbx_strand_id
1 'polypeptide(L)'
;WGGTYFPRDARYGRPGFIQVLEAVDKAWREKQQSLAESADGLTAHVEQRLAGANGKAALDHDTLADLGGRIDGMIDRDLGGLRGAPKFPNAPFMHSLWLSWLRDG
;
A
#
# COMPACT_ATOMS: atom_id res chain seq x y z
N TRP A 1 -3.18 18.18 -2.16
CA TRP A 1 -3.24 18.94 -0.89
C TRP A 1 -3.54 17.97 0.24
N GLY A 2 -2.53 17.29 0.77
CA GLY A 2 -2.68 16.38 1.92
C GLY A 2 -1.88 16.95 3.09
N GLY A 3 -2.56 17.47 4.10
CA GLY A 3 -1.96 17.88 5.35
C GLY A 3 -2.08 16.75 6.35
N THR A 4 -0.97 16.35 6.99
CA THR A 4 -0.98 15.38 8.10
C THR A 4 -1.38 16.04 9.43
N TYR A 5 -1.44 17.37 9.49
CA TYR A 5 -1.88 18.14 10.64
C TYR A 5 -2.52 19.47 10.24
N PHE A 6 -3.69 19.76 10.79
CA PHE A 6 -4.40 21.04 10.65
C PHE A 6 -4.50 21.74 12.01
N PRO A 7 -3.95 22.95 12.16
CA PRO A 7 -4.04 23.69 13.42
C PRO A 7 -5.49 24.09 13.71
N ARG A 8 -5.82 24.37 14.99
CA ARG A 8 -7.16 24.85 15.38
C ARG A 8 -7.56 26.10 14.59
N ASP A 9 -6.66 27.09 14.55
CA ASP A 9 -6.81 28.35 13.83
C ASP A 9 -5.90 28.37 12.60
N ALA A 10 -6.34 29.05 11.53
CA ALA A 10 -5.56 29.17 10.30
C ALA A 10 -4.19 29.82 10.58
N ARG A 11 -3.11 29.17 10.12
CA ARG A 11 -1.73 29.66 10.30
C ARG A 11 -0.90 29.37 9.07
N TYR A 12 -0.01 30.30 8.72
CA TYR A 12 0.99 30.15 7.65
C TYR A 12 0.40 29.66 6.31
N GLY A 13 -0.74 30.24 5.90
CA GLY A 13 -1.40 29.87 4.64
C GLY A 13 -2.08 28.49 4.65
N ARG A 14 -2.17 27.82 5.80
CA ARG A 14 -2.92 26.57 5.97
C ARG A 14 -4.28 26.85 6.60
N PRO A 15 -5.36 26.25 6.07
CA PRO A 15 -6.67 26.37 6.69
C PRO A 15 -6.65 25.76 8.10
N GLY A 16 -7.41 26.38 9.00
CA GLY A 16 -7.67 25.81 10.32
C GLY A 16 -8.58 24.58 10.21
N PHE A 17 -8.52 23.68 11.19
CA PHE A 17 -9.31 22.45 11.18
C PHE A 17 -10.82 22.73 11.07
N ILE A 18 -11.32 23.79 11.73
CA ILE A 18 -12.71 24.21 11.63
C ILE A 18 -13.08 24.59 10.20
N GLN A 19 -12.22 25.34 9.51
CA GLN A 19 -12.45 25.75 8.12
C GLN A 19 -12.46 24.55 7.16
N VAL A 20 -11.65 23.53 7.44
CA VAL A 20 -11.68 22.27 6.70
C VAL A 20 -13.02 21.57 6.90
N LEU A 21 -13.52 21.49 8.14
CA LEU A 21 -14.82 20.87 8.44
C LEU A 21 -15.99 21.61 7.79
N GLU A 22 -16.00 22.93 7.82
CA GLU A 22 -17.02 23.76 7.15
C GLU A 22 -17.02 23.55 5.63
N ALA A 23 -15.83 23.47 5.02
CA ALA A 23 -15.70 23.19 3.60
C ALA A 23 -16.20 21.78 3.23
N VAL A 24 -15.96 20.79 4.10
CA VAL A 24 -16.47 19.41 3.92
C VAL A 24 -18.00 19.37 4.04
N ASP A 25 -18.59 20.00 5.07
CA ASP A 25 -20.05 20.05 5.24
C ASP A 25 -20.72 20.74 4.04
N LYS A 26 -20.17 21.87 3.58
CA LYS A 26 -20.67 22.55 2.39
C LYS A 26 -20.59 21.68 1.14
N ALA A 27 -19.45 21.04 0.89
CA ALA A 27 -19.27 20.16 -0.26
C ALA A 27 -20.24 18.98 -0.20
N TRP A 28 -20.47 18.40 0.97
CA TRP A 28 -21.41 17.31 1.17
C TRP A 28 -22.85 17.73 0.87
N ARG A 29 -23.28 18.90 1.34
CA ARG A 29 -24.65 19.39 1.14
C ARG A 29 -24.92 19.86 -0.30
N GLU A 30 -23.96 20.55 -0.91
CA GLU A 30 -24.17 21.21 -2.19
C GLU A 30 -23.76 20.35 -3.39
N LYS A 31 -22.84 19.40 -3.21
CA LYS A 31 -22.19 18.67 -4.30
C LYS A 31 -22.09 17.17 -4.06
N GLN A 32 -23.05 16.60 -3.31
CA GLN A 32 -23.06 15.19 -2.94
C GLN A 32 -22.93 14.25 -4.15
N GLN A 33 -23.67 14.54 -5.23
CA GLN A 33 -23.65 13.70 -6.45
C GLN A 33 -22.29 13.73 -7.14
N SER A 34 -21.67 14.91 -7.28
CA SER A 34 -20.32 15.04 -7.86
C SER A 34 -19.25 14.37 -7.00
N LEU A 35 -19.41 14.37 -5.67
CA LEU A 35 -18.54 13.63 -4.75
C LEU A 35 -18.67 12.11 -4.95
N ALA A 36 -19.89 11.59 -5.10
CA ALA A 36 -20.14 10.18 -5.37
C ALA A 36 -19.51 9.76 -6.71
N GLU A 37 -19.73 10.52 -7.78
CA GLU A 37 -19.12 10.25 -9.10
C GLU A 37 -17.59 10.26 -9.04
N SER A 38 -17.01 11.18 -8.28
CA SER A 38 -15.55 11.25 -8.08
C SER A 38 -15.01 10.05 -7.29
N ALA A 39 -15.75 9.59 -6.28
CA ALA A 39 -15.41 8.42 -5.48
C ALA A 39 -15.50 7.13 -6.32
N ASP A 40 -16.55 7.01 -7.12
CA ASP A 40 -16.74 5.87 -8.04
C ASP A 40 -15.63 5.83 -9.09
N GLY A 41 -15.28 6.98 -9.68
CA GLY A 41 -14.17 7.09 -10.63
C GLY A 41 -12.82 6.70 -10.01
N LEU A 42 -12.56 7.12 -8.77
CA LEU A 42 -11.35 6.72 -8.05
C LEU A 42 -11.34 5.21 -7.77
N THR A 43 -12.48 4.67 -7.35
CA THR A 43 -12.64 3.24 -7.04
C THR A 43 -12.41 2.39 -8.29
N ALA A 44 -13.07 2.72 -9.39
CA ALA A 44 -12.89 2.04 -10.67
C ALA A 44 -11.44 2.10 -11.17
N HIS A 45 -10.76 3.26 -11.00
CA HIS A 45 -9.36 3.40 -11.39
C HIS A 45 -8.41 2.54 -10.52
N VAL A 46 -8.68 2.45 -9.21
CA VAL A 46 -7.93 1.58 -8.30
C VAL A 46 -8.20 0.11 -8.62
N GLU A 47 -9.45 -0.27 -8.82
CA GLU A 47 -9.85 -1.63 -9.21
C GLU A 47 -9.21 -2.03 -10.53
N GLN A 48 -9.21 -1.18 -11.55
CA GLN A 48 -8.57 -1.47 -12.83
C GLN A 48 -7.06 -1.69 -12.69
N ARG A 49 -6.40 -0.90 -11.83
CA ARG A 49 -4.97 -1.11 -11.52
C ARG A 49 -4.70 -2.38 -10.76
N LEU A 50 -5.58 -2.77 -9.84
CA LEU A 50 -5.44 -3.99 -9.04
C LEU A 50 -5.88 -5.24 -9.81
N ALA A 51 -6.82 -5.11 -10.74
CA ALA A 51 -7.27 -6.16 -11.64
C ALA A 51 -6.19 -6.51 -12.69
N GLY A 52 -5.31 -5.56 -12.99
CA GLY A 52 -4.15 -5.73 -13.85
C GLY A 52 -2.93 -6.33 -13.14
N ALA A 53 -3.03 -7.55 -12.60
CA ALA A 53 -1.86 -8.41 -12.42
C ALA A 53 -2.29 -9.87 -12.21
N ASN A 54 -1.87 -10.70 -13.15
CA ASN A 54 -1.94 -12.16 -13.15
C ASN A 54 -3.30 -12.74 -13.57
N GLY A 55 -3.45 -12.96 -14.88
CA GLY A 55 -4.08 -14.21 -15.29
C GLY A 55 -3.44 -15.36 -14.50
N LYS A 56 -4.22 -16.37 -14.12
CA LYS A 56 -3.75 -17.53 -13.33
C LYS A 56 -2.62 -18.24 -14.10
N ALA A 57 -1.41 -17.71 -14.05
CA ALA A 57 -0.21 -18.45 -14.36
C ALA A 57 -0.17 -19.55 -13.32
N ALA A 58 -0.14 -20.79 -13.77
CA ALA A 58 0.08 -21.90 -12.87
C ALA A 58 1.45 -21.64 -12.21
N LEU A 59 1.44 -21.40 -10.90
CA LEU A 59 2.66 -21.39 -10.12
C LEU A 59 3.15 -22.84 -10.08
N ASP A 60 4.17 -23.15 -10.86
CA ASP A 60 4.84 -24.45 -10.78
C ASP A 60 5.79 -24.50 -9.58
N HIS A 61 6.25 -25.72 -9.30
CA HIS A 61 7.11 -26.00 -8.16
C HIS A 61 8.45 -25.26 -8.27
N ASP A 62 9.08 -25.32 -9.44
CA ASP A 62 10.38 -24.71 -9.69
C ASP A 62 10.35 -23.18 -9.51
N THR A 63 9.26 -22.52 -9.93
CA THR A 63 9.07 -21.07 -9.77
C THR A 63 9.02 -20.66 -8.30
N LEU A 64 8.39 -21.48 -7.44
CA LEU A 64 8.30 -21.20 -6.02
C LEU A 64 9.63 -21.47 -5.29
N ALA A 65 10.38 -22.48 -5.72
CA ALA A 65 11.72 -22.76 -5.21
C ALA A 65 12.71 -21.63 -5.60
N ASP A 66 12.67 -21.17 -6.86
CA ASP A 66 13.48 -20.02 -7.31
C ASP A 66 13.15 -18.75 -6.50
N LEU A 67 11.86 -18.48 -6.28
CA LEU A 67 11.43 -17.36 -5.44
C LEU A 67 12.02 -17.45 -4.02
N GLY A 68 11.97 -18.64 -3.40
CA GLY A 68 12.56 -18.88 -2.09
C GLY A 68 14.06 -18.59 -2.06
N GLY A 69 14.82 -19.13 -3.03
CA GLY A 69 16.25 -18.89 -3.14
C GLY A 69 16.62 -17.42 -3.36
N ARG A 70 15.84 -16.70 -4.17
CA ARG A 70 16.05 -15.26 -4.40
C ARG A 70 15.78 -14.44 -3.15
N ILE A 71 14.76 -14.78 -2.36
CA ILE A 71 14.47 -14.10 -1.09
C ILE A 71 15.56 -14.41 -0.06
N ASP A 72 16.05 -15.65 0.04
CA ASP A 72 17.17 -15.99 0.94
C ASP A 72 18.43 -15.18 0.62
N GLY A 73 18.73 -15.00 -0.67
CA GLY A 73 19.84 -14.16 -1.13
C GLY A 73 19.71 -12.66 -0.78
N MET A 74 18.51 -12.19 -0.44
CA MET A 74 18.29 -10.82 0.04
C MET A 74 18.49 -10.68 1.55
N ILE A 75 18.59 -11.78 2.31
CA ILE A 75 18.78 -11.74 3.76
C ILE A 75 20.23 -11.38 4.08
N ASP A 76 20.39 -10.38 4.92
CA ASP A 76 21.66 -10.01 5.51
C ASP A 76 21.90 -10.88 6.75
N ARG A 77 22.73 -11.93 6.59
CA ARG A 77 23.00 -12.90 7.66
C ARG A 77 23.94 -12.34 8.74
N ASP A 78 24.66 -11.25 8.45
CA ASP A 78 25.62 -10.65 9.38
C ASP A 78 24.96 -9.57 10.25
N LEU A 79 24.16 -8.69 9.64
CA LEU A 79 23.53 -7.55 10.32
C LEU A 79 22.04 -7.74 10.60
N GLY A 80 21.43 -8.79 10.07
CA GLY A 80 19.99 -9.02 10.13
C GLY A 80 19.18 -8.14 9.18
N GLY A 81 17.96 -8.58 8.90
CA GLY A 81 17.04 -7.92 7.97
C GLY A 81 17.42 -8.15 6.50
N LEU A 82 16.94 -7.26 5.63
CA LEU A 82 17.29 -7.31 4.20
C LEU A 82 18.61 -6.58 3.93
N ARG A 83 19.32 -7.01 2.88
CA ARG A 83 20.46 -6.28 2.32
C ARG A 83 19.97 -4.95 1.76
N GLY A 84 20.66 -3.85 2.12
CA GLY A 84 20.24 -2.51 1.74
C GLY A 84 19.14 -1.94 2.64
N ALA A 85 18.47 -0.89 2.16
CA ALA A 85 17.32 -0.27 2.83
C ALA A 85 16.02 -0.65 2.13
N PRO A 86 14.88 -0.77 2.85
CA PRO A 86 14.73 -0.68 4.31
C PRO A 86 15.09 -1.99 5.02
N LYS A 87 15.71 -1.87 6.21
CA LYS A 87 16.15 -3.00 7.04
C LYS A 87 15.02 -3.71 7.81
N PHE A 88 13.79 -3.21 7.73
CA PHE A 88 12.65 -3.82 8.43
C PHE A 88 12.28 -5.17 7.82
N PRO A 89 11.87 -6.17 8.65
CA PRO A 89 11.43 -7.46 8.15
C PRO A 89 10.23 -7.29 7.21
N ASN A 90 10.34 -7.81 6.00
CA ASN A 90 9.22 -7.90 5.08
C ASN A 90 8.42 -9.17 5.42
N ALA A 91 7.26 -9.01 6.07
CA ALA A 91 6.45 -10.14 6.52
C ALA A 91 6.07 -11.12 5.39
N PRO A 92 5.64 -10.66 4.19
CA PRO A 92 5.48 -11.56 3.04
C PRO A 92 6.72 -12.39 2.71
N PHE A 93 7.92 -11.82 2.73
CA PHE A 93 9.15 -12.56 2.44
C PHE A 93 9.42 -13.65 3.48
N MET A 94 9.22 -13.33 4.76
CA MET A 94 9.40 -14.33 5.83
C MET A 94 8.39 -15.48 5.68
N HIS A 95 7.16 -15.17 5.30
CA HIS A 95 6.13 -16.18 5.04
C HIS A 95 6.49 -17.05 3.82
N SER A 96 6.97 -16.45 2.73
CA SER A 96 7.41 -17.20 1.55
C SER A 96 8.58 -18.15 1.86
N LEU A 97 9.58 -17.70 2.64
CA LEU A 97 10.70 -18.55 3.07
C LEU A 97 10.21 -19.73 3.94
N TRP A 98 9.31 -19.46 4.88
CA TRP A 98 8.71 -20.50 5.72
C TRP A 98 7.96 -21.56 4.89
N LEU A 99 7.13 -21.12 3.94
CA LEU A 99 6.38 -22.02 3.07
C LEU A 99 7.28 -22.82 2.12
N SER A 100 8.34 -22.20 1.60
CA SER A 100 9.35 -22.89 0.77
C SER A 100 10.07 -23.96 1.58
N TRP A 101 10.50 -23.66 2.81
CA TRP A 101 11.15 -24.64 3.69
C TRP A 101 10.22 -25.81 4.06
N LEU A 102 8.95 -25.54 4.38
CA LEU A 102 7.99 -26.61 4.68
C LEU A 102 7.75 -27.58 3.51
N ARG A 103 8.01 -27.14 2.27
CA ARG A 103 7.76 -27.92 1.07
C ARG A 103 9.00 -28.71 0.62
N ASP A 104 10.17 -28.09 0.71
CA ASP A 104 11.40 -28.59 0.08
C ASP A 104 12.57 -28.83 1.05
N GLY A 105 12.36 -28.56 2.35
CA GLY A 105 13.37 -28.60 3.42
C GLY A 105 13.65 -29.97 4.03
#